data_AF-A0A2S2G6G1-F1
#
_entry.id   AF-A0A2S2G6G1-F1
#
_cell.length_a   1.000
_cell.length_b   1.000
_cell.length_c   1.000
_cell.angle_alpha   90.00
_cell.angle_beta   90.00
_cell.angle_gamma   90.00
#
_symmetry.space_group_name_H-M   'P 1'
#
loop_
_entity.id
_entity.type
_entity.pdbx_description
1 polymer ?
#
loop_
_entity_poly.entity_id
_entity_poly.type
_entity_poly.pdbx_seq_one_letter_code
_entity_poly.pdbx_strand_id
1 'polypeptide(L)'
;MRLAPDTYVTFCKGMSLPTLSAVYAEAGLPPTSAGQSSGWTWVTHDAHPASDGISVCELAGRVTGFRYTDRVEGPEPAETVFLASTPDCACEHGQHYSVPHCEAHPFQFVHSRGGFALNYFNMGGRRESRRSGDLLVRELLDAGIVGRETGYDADPGFNADGAHTLRIIADHFGLPSPPLLA
;
A
#
# COMPACT_ATOMS: atom_id res chain seq x y z
N MET A 1 -7.22 9.95 -6.60
CA MET A 1 -7.00 9.40 -5.24
C MET A 1 -5.96 10.23 -4.50
N ARG A 2 -6.08 10.39 -3.18
CA ARG A 2 -5.06 10.93 -2.26
C ARG A 2 -5.24 10.21 -0.92
N LEU A 3 -4.19 9.62 -0.35
CA LEU A 3 -4.34 8.97 0.95
C LEU A 3 -4.34 10.06 2.04
N ALA A 4 -5.25 9.99 3.02
CA ALA A 4 -5.22 10.87 4.18
C ALA A 4 -3.90 10.68 4.94
N PRO A 5 -3.30 11.70 5.58
CA PRO A 5 -2.07 11.54 6.35
C PRO A 5 -2.20 10.48 7.45
N ASP A 6 -1.07 9.90 7.86
CA ASP A 6 -1.00 8.93 8.97
C ASP A 6 -2.06 7.80 8.87
N THR A 7 -2.24 7.23 7.67
CA THR A 7 -3.25 6.20 7.38
C THR A 7 -2.64 5.00 6.64
N TYR A 8 -3.02 3.80 7.04
CA TYR A 8 -2.85 2.54 6.30
C TYR A 8 -4.17 2.13 5.64
N VAL A 9 -4.10 1.56 4.43
CA VAL A 9 -5.27 0.97 3.75
C VAL A 9 -4.89 -0.37 3.15
N THR A 10 -5.71 -1.39 3.39
CA THR A 10 -5.64 -2.66 2.65
C THR A 10 -6.89 -2.81 1.81
N PHE A 11 -6.73 -2.80 0.49
CA PHE A 11 -7.73 -3.27 -0.46
C PHE A 11 -7.55 -4.78 -0.63
N CYS A 12 -8.65 -5.53 -0.67
CA CYS A 12 -8.69 -6.97 -0.93
C CYS A 12 -9.78 -7.30 -1.96
N LYS A 13 -9.44 -8.12 -2.94
CA LYS A 13 -10.35 -8.75 -3.89
C LYS A 13 -10.43 -10.24 -3.58
N GLY A 14 -11.63 -10.81 -3.65
CA GLY A 14 -11.88 -12.21 -3.28
C GLY A 14 -12.19 -12.45 -1.80
N MET A 15 -12.51 -11.42 -1.00
CA MET A 15 -13.10 -11.56 0.34
C MET A 15 -14.14 -10.47 0.56
N SER A 16 -15.30 -10.81 1.14
CA SER A 16 -16.30 -9.83 1.57
C SER A 16 -15.88 -9.02 2.80
N LEU A 17 -16.58 -7.89 3.00
CA LEU A 17 -16.34 -6.96 4.10
C LEU A 17 -16.31 -7.60 5.51
N PRO A 18 -17.27 -8.46 5.92
CA PRO A 18 -17.21 -9.09 7.23
C PRO A 18 -15.97 -9.98 7.39
N THR A 19 -15.62 -10.72 6.35
CA THR A 19 -14.50 -11.67 6.33
C THR A 19 -13.15 -10.96 6.49
N LEU A 20 -12.90 -9.90 5.70
CA LEU A 20 -11.66 -9.14 5.79
C LEU A 20 -11.54 -8.43 7.16
N SER A 21 -12.63 -7.81 7.64
CA SER A 21 -12.64 -7.17 8.96
C SER A 21 -12.41 -8.16 10.10
N ALA A 22 -12.96 -9.37 10.01
CA ALA A 22 -12.73 -10.43 10.99
C ALA A 22 -11.27 -10.91 11.01
N VAL A 23 -10.64 -11.13 9.85
CA VAL A 23 -9.21 -11.52 9.78
C VAL A 23 -8.30 -10.49 10.46
N TYR A 24 -8.59 -9.20 10.27
CA TYR A 24 -7.86 -8.10 10.91
C TYR A 24 -8.12 -8.02 12.43
N ALA A 25 -9.37 -8.16 12.86
CA ALA A 25 -9.71 -8.16 14.29
C ALA A 25 -9.17 -9.39 15.05
N GLU A 26 -9.20 -10.58 14.44
CA GLU A 26 -8.62 -11.83 14.98
C GLU A 26 -7.10 -11.73 15.18
N ALA A 27 -6.41 -10.88 14.41
CA ALA A 27 -4.99 -10.61 14.54
C ALA A 27 -4.67 -9.51 15.57
N GLY A 28 -5.67 -8.94 16.25
CA GLY A 28 -5.48 -7.82 17.18
C GLY A 28 -5.35 -6.45 16.49
N LEU A 29 -5.66 -6.36 15.19
CA LEU A 29 -5.53 -5.16 14.36
C LEU A 29 -6.92 -4.71 13.83
N PRO A 30 -7.89 -4.36 14.70
CA PRO A 30 -9.24 -3.99 14.26
C PRO A 30 -9.21 -2.75 13.34
N PRO A 31 -9.91 -2.76 12.19
CA PRO A 31 -9.99 -1.60 11.30
C PRO A 31 -10.64 -0.38 11.94
N THR A 32 -10.15 0.83 11.61
CA THR A 32 -10.73 2.11 12.03
C THR A 32 -11.87 2.56 11.13
N SER A 33 -11.83 2.20 9.85
CA SER A 33 -12.97 2.25 8.93
C SER A 33 -12.86 1.12 7.89
N ALA A 34 -13.97 0.80 7.21
CA ALA A 34 -14.01 -0.27 6.21
C ALA A 34 -15.18 -0.08 5.22
N GLY A 35 -15.10 -0.72 4.05
CA GLY A 35 -16.16 -0.67 3.04
C GLY A 35 -15.89 -1.56 1.83
N GLN A 36 -16.76 -1.47 0.81
CA GLN A 36 -16.67 -2.30 -0.40
C GLN A 36 -17.21 -1.53 -1.63
N SER A 37 -16.43 -1.49 -2.73
CA SER A 37 -16.81 -0.84 -4.00
C SER A 37 -15.87 -1.30 -5.14
N SER A 38 -16.28 -1.17 -6.40
CA SER A 38 -15.47 -1.54 -7.58
C SER A 38 -14.92 -2.98 -7.59
N GLY A 39 -15.57 -3.93 -6.91
CA GLY A 39 -15.07 -5.31 -6.74
C GLY A 39 -13.96 -5.46 -5.69
N TRP A 40 -13.61 -4.38 -4.99
CA TRP A 40 -12.65 -4.35 -3.89
C TRP A 40 -13.37 -4.15 -2.55
N THR A 41 -13.08 -5.01 -1.58
CA THR A 41 -13.29 -4.74 -0.16
C THR A 41 -12.09 -3.95 0.36
N TRP A 42 -12.27 -3.06 1.34
CA TRP A 42 -11.15 -2.33 1.94
C TRP A 42 -11.33 -2.09 3.44
N VAL A 43 -10.20 -1.97 4.14
CA VAL A 43 -10.07 -1.64 5.57
C VAL A 43 -8.99 -0.58 5.77
N THR A 44 -9.15 0.30 6.76
CA THR A 44 -8.15 1.31 7.15
C THR A 44 -7.65 1.11 8.58
N HIS A 45 -6.44 1.60 8.86
CA HIS A 45 -5.86 1.66 10.21
C HIS A 45 -5.06 2.96 10.36
N ASP A 46 -4.92 3.44 11.58
CA ASP A 46 -4.18 4.68 11.86
C ASP A 46 -2.66 4.40 11.93
N ALA A 47 -1.84 5.20 11.23
CA ALA A 47 -0.39 5.03 11.12
C ALA A 47 0.38 5.86 12.16
N HIS A 48 0.07 5.67 13.43
CA HIS A 48 0.79 6.34 14.53
C HIS A 48 2.07 5.57 14.94
N PRO A 49 3.10 6.24 15.50
CA PRO A 49 4.35 5.58 15.93
C PRO A 49 4.21 4.50 17.03
N ALA A 50 3.05 4.41 17.67
CA ALA A 50 2.71 3.35 18.63
C ALA A 50 1.87 2.21 18.01
N SER A 51 1.57 2.28 16.71
CA SER A 51 0.88 1.23 15.95
C SER A 51 1.90 0.33 15.25
N ASP A 52 1.64 -0.98 15.22
CA ASP A 52 2.47 -1.93 14.48
C ASP A 52 2.09 -1.93 12.99
N GLY A 53 2.54 -0.89 12.28
CA GLY A 53 2.34 -0.74 10.85
C GLY A 53 2.99 -1.84 10.00
N ILE A 54 4.04 -2.49 10.53
CA ILE A 54 4.64 -3.66 9.88
C ILE A 54 3.66 -4.83 9.95
N SER A 55 3.06 -5.14 11.10
CA SER A 55 2.05 -6.21 11.20
C SER A 55 0.80 -5.95 10.35
N VAL A 56 0.36 -4.70 10.17
CA VAL A 56 -0.76 -4.38 9.24
C VAL A 56 -0.38 -4.71 7.79
N CYS A 57 0.83 -4.34 7.37
CA CYS A 57 1.38 -4.62 6.03
C CYS A 57 1.67 -6.12 5.81
N GLU A 58 2.22 -6.81 6.81
CA GLU A 58 2.44 -8.25 6.76
C GLU A 58 1.12 -9.01 6.66
N LEU A 59 0.09 -8.59 7.40
CA LEU A 59 -1.22 -9.21 7.33
C LEU A 59 -1.88 -8.97 5.96
N ALA A 60 -1.71 -7.79 5.37
CA ALA A 60 -2.20 -7.49 4.02
C ALA A 60 -1.62 -8.46 2.97
N GLY A 61 -0.34 -8.84 3.10
CA GLY A 61 0.25 -9.91 2.29
C GLY A 61 -0.31 -11.29 2.64
N ARG A 62 -0.32 -11.65 3.93
CA ARG A 62 -0.74 -12.98 4.43
C ARG A 62 -2.21 -13.31 4.15
N VAL A 63 -3.10 -12.32 4.07
CA VAL A 63 -4.51 -12.45 3.63
C VAL A 63 -4.64 -13.18 2.29
N THR A 64 -3.67 -13.01 1.39
CA THR A 64 -3.69 -13.64 0.05
C THR A 64 -3.21 -15.10 0.04
N GLY A 65 -2.63 -15.59 1.14
CA GLY A 65 -1.95 -16.89 1.21
C GLY A 65 -2.69 -17.98 1.97
N PHE A 66 -2.07 -19.17 2.03
CA PHE A 66 -2.63 -20.44 2.55
C PHE A 66 -3.30 -20.39 3.93
N ARG A 67 -3.04 -19.36 4.75
CA ARG A 67 -3.64 -19.21 6.09
C ARG A 67 -5.13 -18.84 6.04
N TYR A 68 -5.60 -18.23 4.95
CA TYR A 68 -6.96 -17.72 4.81
C TYR A 68 -7.63 -18.11 3.48
N THR A 69 -7.06 -19.06 2.72
CA THR A 69 -7.62 -19.55 1.45
C THR A 69 -8.98 -20.21 1.58
N ASP A 70 -9.32 -20.71 2.78
CA ASP A 70 -10.64 -21.22 3.17
C ASP A 70 -11.72 -20.11 3.24
N ARG A 71 -11.29 -18.85 3.39
CA ARG A 71 -12.14 -17.67 3.49
C ARG A 71 -12.25 -16.87 2.19
N VAL A 72 -11.69 -17.38 1.09
CA VAL A 72 -11.69 -16.71 -0.22
C VAL A 72 -12.97 -17.04 -0.99
N GLU A 73 -13.59 -16.01 -1.56
CA GLU A 73 -14.84 -16.09 -2.31
C GLU A 73 -14.57 -16.33 -3.80
N GLY A 74 -14.60 -17.60 -4.21
CA GLY A 74 -14.47 -18.03 -5.61
C GLY A 74 -13.23 -18.88 -5.88
N PRO A 75 -12.96 -19.21 -7.15
CA PRO A 75 -11.82 -20.05 -7.55
C PRO A 75 -10.50 -19.29 -7.69
N GLU A 76 -10.54 -17.95 -7.73
CA GLU A 76 -9.37 -17.09 -7.89
C GLU A 76 -8.68 -16.83 -6.55
N PRO A 77 -7.33 -16.90 -6.46
CA PRO A 77 -6.62 -16.50 -5.25
C PRO A 77 -6.86 -15.04 -4.91
N ALA A 78 -7.11 -14.75 -3.64
CA ALA A 78 -7.28 -13.37 -3.17
C ALA A 78 -6.06 -12.50 -3.54
N GLU A 79 -6.36 -11.24 -3.84
CA GLU A 79 -5.42 -10.21 -4.28
C GLU A 79 -5.54 -9.02 -3.33
N THR A 80 -4.41 -8.46 -2.88
CA THR A 80 -4.40 -7.26 -2.04
C THR A 80 -3.51 -6.17 -2.62
N VAL A 81 -3.93 -4.93 -2.39
CA VAL A 81 -3.11 -3.73 -2.55
C VAL A 81 -3.07 -3.03 -1.20
N PHE A 82 -1.89 -2.96 -0.60
CA PHE A 82 -1.61 -2.19 0.60
C PHE A 82 -1.06 -0.82 0.23
N LEU A 83 -1.53 0.23 0.90
CA LEU A 83 -1.05 1.59 0.78
C LEU A 83 -0.81 2.20 2.17
N ALA A 84 0.25 3.00 2.29
CA ALA A 84 0.54 3.77 3.50
C ALA A 84 0.93 5.22 3.20
N SER A 85 0.36 6.15 3.96
CA SER A 85 0.74 7.57 4.01
C SER A 85 1.56 7.86 5.27
N THR A 86 2.47 6.94 5.62
CA THR A 86 3.41 7.12 6.73
C THR A 86 4.11 8.47 6.63
N PRO A 87 4.31 9.18 7.75
CA PRO A 87 5.07 10.41 7.75
C PRO A 87 6.54 10.13 7.40
N ASP A 88 7.28 11.20 7.11
CA ASP A 88 8.72 11.10 6.90
C ASP A 88 9.46 10.67 8.19
N CYS A 89 9.65 9.36 8.36
CA CYS A 89 10.53 8.79 9.38
C CYS A 89 11.90 9.49 9.32
N ALA A 90 12.20 10.33 10.33
CA ALA A 90 13.43 11.12 10.49
C ALA A 90 14.63 10.24 10.90
N CYS A 91 14.67 9.05 10.33
CA CYS A 91 15.41 7.89 10.80
C CYS A 91 16.72 7.81 10.01
N GLU A 92 17.85 7.75 10.69
CA GLU A 92 19.19 7.97 10.10
C GLU A 92 19.51 7.03 8.93
N HIS A 93 18.98 5.79 8.96
CA HIS A 93 19.15 4.79 7.90
C HIS A 93 18.14 4.92 6.74
N GLY A 94 17.14 5.80 6.85
CA GLY A 94 16.07 5.98 5.86
C GLY A 94 16.54 6.38 4.46
N GLN A 95 17.80 6.80 4.31
CA GLN A 95 18.42 7.16 3.04
C GLN A 95 19.19 6.00 2.36
N HIS A 96 19.35 4.82 2.99
CA HIS A 96 20.32 3.79 2.55
C HIS A 96 19.85 2.31 2.62
N TYR A 97 20.26 1.50 1.63
CA TYR A 97 20.76 0.11 1.80
C TYR A 97 20.13 -0.90 2.83
N SER A 98 19.09 -1.74 2.66
CA SER A 98 17.93 -1.93 1.75
C SER A 98 16.87 -2.78 2.50
N VAL A 99 15.93 -2.13 3.20
CA VAL A 99 14.99 -2.73 4.19
C VAL A 99 13.71 -1.86 4.21
N PRO A 100 12.52 -2.32 4.70
CA PRO A 100 11.51 -1.41 5.25
C PRO A 100 12.17 -0.38 6.18
N HIS A 101 11.81 0.89 6.04
CA HIS A 101 12.78 1.97 6.23
C HIS A 101 13.10 2.29 7.71
N CYS A 102 12.30 1.78 8.64
CA CYS A 102 12.76 1.26 9.93
C CYS A 102 11.74 0.22 10.46
N GLU A 103 12.00 -0.38 11.62
CA GLU A 103 11.11 -1.36 12.27
C GLU A 103 9.72 -0.81 12.66
N ALA A 104 9.51 0.51 12.59
CA ALA A 104 8.22 1.14 12.89
C ALA A 104 7.40 1.55 11.65
N HIS A 105 7.92 1.40 10.42
CA HIS A 105 7.25 1.90 9.21
C HIS A 105 7.33 0.91 8.03
N PRO A 106 6.18 0.49 7.45
CA PRO A 106 6.13 -0.46 6.33
C PRO A 106 6.56 0.17 4.98
N PHE A 107 6.53 -0.64 3.91
CA PHE A 107 6.52 -0.14 2.54
C PHE A 107 5.22 0.65 2.26
N GLN A 108 5.32 1.72 1.48
CA GLN A 108 4.18 2.60 1.20
C GLN A 108 3.25 2.06 0.09
N PHE A 109 3.72 1.14 -0.74
CA PHE A 109 2.92 0.34 -1.66
C PHE A 109 3.38 -1.13 -1.62
N VAL A 110 2.43 -2.06 -1.50
CA VAL A 110 2.65 -3.51 -1.72
C VAL A 110 1.45 -4.10 -2.44
N HIS A 111 1.68 -4.79 -3.57
CA HIS A 111 0.71 -5.64 -4.26
C HIS A 111 1.03 -7.11 -4.00
N SER A 112 0.05 -7.89 -3.53
CA SER A 112 0.20 -9.33 -3.27
C SER A 112 -0.93 -10.14 -3.89
N ARG A 113 -0.65 -11.39 -4.25
CA ARG A 113 -1.66 -12.38 -4.67
C ARG A 113 -1.16 -13.80 -4.37
N GLY A 114 -2.07 -14.69 -3.94
CA GLY A 114 -1.74 -16.10 -3.70
C GLY A 114 -0.69 -16.36 -2.60
N GLY A 115 -0.45 -15.41 -1.69
CA GLY A 115 0.52 -15.50 -0.60
C GLY A 115 1.88 -14.88 -0.88
N PHE A 116 2.06 -14.26 -2.06
CA PHE A 116 3.32 -13.65 -2.49
C PHE A 116 3.13 -12.15 -2.73
N ALA A 117 4.03 -11.33 -2.18
CA ALA A 117 4.19 -9.94 -2.59
C ALA A 117 4.85 -9.92 -3.98
N LEU A 118 4.11 -9.45 -4.98
CA LEU A 118 4.54 -9.42 -6.38
C LEU A 118 5.30 -8.14 -6.70
N ASN A 119 4.83 -7.01 -6.16
CA ASN A 119 5.42 -5.69 -6.38
C ASN A 119 5.36 -4.87 -5.09
N TYR A 120 6.40 -4.08 -4.82
CA TYR A 120 6.41 -3.13 -3.70
C TYR A 120 7.39 -1.99 -3.95
N PHE A 121 7.15 -0.82 -3.35
CA PHE A 121 8.08 0.32 -3.31
C PHE A 121 7.68 1.35 -2.24
N ASN A 122 8.58 2.30 -1.98
CA ASN A 122 8.29 3.57 -1.28
C ASN A 122 7.89 4.65 -2.31
N MET A 123 7.28 5.75 -1.88
CA MET A 123 6.77 6.82 -2.76
C MET A 123 6.76 8.20 -2.07
N GLY A 124 6.72 9.28 -2.85
CA GLY A 124 6.74 10.65 -2.31
C GLY A 124 8.15 11.17 -1.99
N GLY A 125 8.32 11.92 -0.90
CA GLY A 125 9.57 12.58 -0.47
C GLY A 125 10.81 11.68 -0.26
N ARG A 126 10.68 10.37 -0.48
CA ARG A 126 11.76 9.36 -0.43
C ARG A 126 12.10 8.80 -1.81
N ARG A 127 11.49 9.36 -2.86
CA ARG A 127 11.45 8.89 -4.26
C ARG A 127 10.85 7.49 -4.39
N GLU A 128 10.48 7.10 -5.60
CA GLU A 128 9.88 5.80 -5.94
C GLU A 128 10.89 4.64 -5.89
N SER A 129 11.43 4.45 -4.68
CA SER A 129 12.60 3.67 -4.34
C SER A 129 12.25 2.31 -3.74
N ARG A 130 13.25 1.41 -3.67
CA ARG A 130 13.13 0.04 -3.13
C ARG A 130 12.13 -0.83 -3.89
N ARG A 131 12.09 -0.65 -5.21
CA ARG A 131 11.23 -1.44 -6.09
C ARG A 131 11.63 -2.92 -6.10
N SER A 132 10.64 -3.78 -5.90
CA SER A 132 10.64 -5.15 -6.40
C SER A 132 9.48 -5.33 -7.39
N GLY A 133 9.65 -6.23 -8.35
CA GLY A 133 8.74 -6.42 -9.47
C GLY A 133 8.84 -5.32 -10.54
N ASP A 134 8.13 -5.53 -11.65
CA ASP A 134 8.11 -4.68 -12.85
C ASP A 134 6.73 -4.07 -13.17
N LEU A 135 5.70 -4.35 -12.36
CA LEU A 135 4.41 -3.70 -12.50
C LEU A 135 4.55 -2.19 -12.27
N LEU A 136 3.77 -1.39 -13.01
CA LEU A 136 3.82 0.07 -13.03
C LEU A 136 5.16 0.66 -13.57
N VAL A 137 6.13 -0.16 -14.01
CA VAL A 137 7.44 0.37 -14.43
C VAL A 137 7.33 1.32 -15.62
N ARG A 138 6.41 1.05 -16.57
CA ARG A 138 6.20 1.88 -17.76
C ARG A 138 5.45 3.15 -17.39
N GLU A 139 4.34 2.99 -16.67
CA GLU A 139 3.49 4.10 -16.23
C GLU A 139 4.27 5.12 -15.38
N LEU A 140 5.21 4.65 -14.53
CA LEU A 140 6.07 5.52 -13.72
C LEU A 140 7.27 6.12 -14.50
N LEU A 141 7.70 5.49 -15.61
CA LEU A 141 8.68 6.06 -16.54
C LEU A 141 8.02 7.15 -17.41
N ASP A 142 6.86 6.84 -18.01
CA ASP A 142 6.09 7.74 -18.88
C ASP A 142 5.59 8.98 -18.12
N ALA A 143 5.33 8.85 -16.81
CA ALA A 143 5.00 9.96 -15.93
C ALA A 143 6.21 10.79 -15.43
N GLY A 144 7.45 10.42 -15.79
CA GLY A 144 8.67 11.10 -15.33
C GLY A 144 8.98 10.93 -13.84
N ILE A 145 8.37 9.95 -13.17
CA ILE A 145 8.49 9.70 -11.73
C ILE A 145 9.72 8.83 -11.41
N VAL A 146 10.14 7.98 -12.35
CA VAL A 146 11.44 7.29 -12.30
C VAL A 146 12.15 7.32 -13.65
N GLY A 147 13.43 6.92 -13.64
CA GLY A 147 14.27 6.85 -14.83
C GLY A 147 15.25 8.00 -14.93
N ARG A 148 15.81 8.21 -16.11
CA ARG A 148 16.86 9.20 -16.35
C ARG A 148 16.36 10.65 -16.22
N GLU A 149 15.12 10.89 -16.63
CA GLU A 149 14.50 12.22 -16.68
C GLU A 149 13.70 12.56 -15.39
N THR A 150 13.97 11.84 -14.29
CA THR A 150 13.31 12.10 -12.99
C THR A 150 13.74 13.46 -12.45
N GLY A 151 12.76 14.32 -12.13
CA GLY A 151 13.02 15.60 -11.47
C GLY A 151 13.64 15.43 -10.07
N TYR A 152 14.37 16.45 -9.63
CA TYR A 152 14.94 16.52 -8.28
C TYR A 152 14.00 17.23 -7.31
N ASP A 153 14.25 17.05 -6.02
CA ASP A 153 13.47 17.56 -4.88
C ASP A 153 13.29 19.09 -4.87
N ALA A 154 14.09 19.83 -5.66
CA ALA A 154 14.01 21.28 -5.84
C ALA A 154 13.19 21.72 -7.07
N ASP A 155 12.79 20.80 -7.94
CA ASP A 155 12.05 21.11 -9.16
C ASP A 155 10.55 21.33 -8.85
N PRO A 156 9.90 22.41 -9.34
CA PRO A 156 8.49 22.72 -9.03
C PRO A 156 7.44 21.66 -9.43
N GLY A 157 7.83 20.61 -10.16
CA GLY A 157 6.98 19.49 -10.55
C GLY A 157 7.28 18.18 -9.80
N PHE A 158 8.18 18.17 -8.81
CA PHE A 158 8.56 16.97 -8.09
C PHE A 158 7.40 16.36 -7.29
N ASN A 159 7.27 15.03 -7.34
CA ASN A 159 6.16 14.26 -6.76
C ASN A 159 6.30 14.07 -5.23
N ALA A 160 6.55 15.15 -4.48
CA ALA A 160 6.90 15.10 -3.06
C ALA A 160 5.81 14.45 -2.17
N ASP A 161 4.52 14.64 -2.48
CA ASP A 161 3.40 14.05 -1.73
C ASP A 161 3.02 12.63 -2.20
N GLY A 162 3.71 12.09 -3.21
CA GLY A 162 3.42 10.79 -3.81
C GLY A 162 2.08 10.72 -4.54
N ALA A 163 1.32 11.81 -4.67
CA ALA A 163 -0.06 11.78 -5.15
C ALA A 163 -0.20 11.44 -6.64
N HIS A 164 0.87 11.62 -7.44
CA HIS A 164 0.88 11.15 -8.83
C HIS A 164 1.04 9.62 -8.89
N THR A 165 1.99 9.08 -8.12
CA THR A 165 2.21 7.62 -7.95
C THR A 165 0.95 6.93 -7.42
N LEU A 166 0.31 7.49 -6.38
CA LEU A 166 -0.96 7.01 -5.84
C LEU A 166 -2.08 6.98 -6.89
N ARG A 167 -2.12 7.94 -7.82
CA ARG A 167 -3.09 7.96 -8.91
C ARG A 167 -2.82 6.85 -9.92
N ILE A 168 -1.57 6.67 -10.33
CA ILE A 168 -1.16 5.58 -11.24
C ILE A 168 -1.51 4.21 -10.65
N ILE A 169 -1.25 3.99 -9.35
CA ILE A 169 -1.66 2.76 -8.66
C ILE A 169 -3.19 2.60 -8.67
N ALA A 170 -3.94 3.64 -8.32
CA ALA A 170 -5.41 3.59 -8.26
C ALA A 170 -6.03 3.27 -9.62
N ASP A 171 -5.55 3.94 -10.67
CA ASP A 171 -6.07 3.81 -12.04
C ASP A 171 -5.71 2.44 -12.63
N HIS A 172 -4.50 1.92 -12.39
CA HIS A 172 -4.06 0.60 -12.86
C HIS A 172 -4.86 -0.56 -12.23
N PHE A 173 -5.12 -0.50 -10.92
CA PHE A 173 -5.87 -1.56 -10.21
C PHE A 173 -7.40 -1.36 -10.20
N GLY A 174 -7.89 -0.23 -10.72
CA GLY A 174 -9.30 0.16 -10.62
C GLY A 174 -9.78 0.29 -9.16
N LEU A 175 -8.90 0.79 -8.28
CA LEU A 175 -9.24 0.94 -6.86
C LEU A 175 -10.41 1.92 -6.71
N PRO A 176 -11.40 1.65 -5.84
CA PRO A 176 -12.30 2.71 -5.41
C PRO A 176 -11.50 3.77 -4.67
N SER A 177 -12.02 5.00 -4.58
CA SER A 177 -11.56 5.93 -3.54
C SER A 177 -12.32 5.60 -2.25
N PRO A 178 -11.66 5.08 -1.19
CA PRO A 178 -12.21 5.06 0.17
C PRO A 178 -12.56 6.47 0.68
N PRO A 179 -13.00 6.66 1.95
CA PRO A 179 -13.04 7.98 2.59
C PRO A 179 -11.63 8.57 2.68
N LEU A 180 -11.27 9.22 1.59
CA LEU A 180 -9.99 9.82 1.27
C LEU A 180 -10.28 11.29 1.00
N LEU A 181 -9.56 12.18 1.69
CA LEU A 181 -9.89 13.60 1.79
C LEU A 181 -10.14 14.22 0.40
N ALA A 182 -11.31 14.83 0.26
CA ALA A 182 -11.77 15.54 -0.94
C ALA A 182 -10.99 16.85 -1.16
#